data_AF-A0A0V8JDU3-F1
#
_entry.id   AF-A0A0V8JDU3-F1
#
_cell.length_a   1.000
_cell.length_b   1.000
_cell.length_c   1.000
_cell.angle_alpha   90.00
_cell.angle_beta   90.00
_cell.angle_gamma   90.00
#
_symmetry.space_group_name_H-M   'P 1'
#
loop_
_entity.id
_entity.type
_entity.pdbx_description
1 polymer ?
#
loop_
_entity_poly.entity_id
_entity_poly.type
_entity_poly.pdbx_seq_one_letter_code
_entity_poly.pdbx_strand_id
1 'polypeptide(L)'
;MSSTINNDLYLSSLQKRDTQSGGSSILGKDDFLKILMTQLQNQEPASPMEDKEFISQMATFSSLEQLTNMNSSIDQMISKQSAQTFMLQSGMIGKSVSYTVETTDADGTQQERKTGTVKAVLFENGASKFQLEDGNVVDLSSITKLENKNS
;
A
#
# COMPACT_ATOMS: atom_id res chain seq x y z
N MET A 1 32.92 -25.57 -40.20
CA MET A 1 34.10 -24.85 -39.66
C MET A 1 33.93 -23.38 -40.01
N SER A 2 33.35 -22.59 -39.11
CA SER A 2 33.41 -21.12 -39.17
C SER A 2 33.50 -20.64 -37.74
N SER A 3 34.70 -20.22 -37.36
CA SER A 3 35.05 -19.76 -36.02
C SER A 3 35.06 -18.23 -36.03
N THR A 4 34.18 -17.60 -35.26
CA THR A 4 34.19 -16.17 -34.87
C THR A 4 33.05 -15.97 -33.87
N ILE A 5 33.13 -15.37 -32.68
CA ILE A 5 34.13 -14.57 -31.95
C ILE A 5 33.74 -14.76 -30.46
N ASN A 6 34.71 -14.99 -29.58
CA ASN A 6 34.51 -14.94 -28.12
C ASN A 6 34.27 -13.48 -27.70
N ASN A 7 33.09 -13.19 -27.17
CA ASN A 7 32.69 -11.87 -26.69
C ASN A 7 32.96 -11.72 -25.18
N ASP A 8 34.18 -12.04 -24.75
CA ASP A 8 34.59 -12.04 -23.34
C ASP A 8 35.47 -10.83 -22.95
N LEU A 9 35.58 -9.78 -23.76
CA LEU A 9 36.62 -8.76 -23.51
C LEU A 9 36.23 -7.29 -23.59
N TYR A 10 34.95 -6.96 -23.41
CA TYR A 10 34.55 -5.55 -23.31
C TYR A 10 33.33 -5.39 -22.41
N LEU A 11 33.54 -5.23 -21.09
CA LEU A 11 32.90 -4.21 -20.24
C LEU A 11 33.27 -4.40 -18.75
N SER A 12 34.57 -4.41 -18.46
CA SER A 12 35.12 -4.18 -17.14
C SER A 12 35.12 -2.67 -16.82
N SER A 13 33.96 -2.07 -16.49
CA SER A 13 33.88 -0.74 -15.79
C SER A 13 32.46 -0.21 -15.52
N LEU A 14 31.50 -1.07 -15.16
CA LEU A 14 30.23 -0.64 -14.56
C LEU A 14 29.90 -1.58 -13.38
N GLN A 15 30.81 -1.86 -12.46
CA GLN A 15 30.97 -1.08 -11.22
C GLN A 15 30.08 0.19 -11.10
N LYS A 16 28.78 -0.04 -11.00
CA LYS A 16 27.82 0.87 -10.39
C LYS A 16 26.92 0.00 -9.51
N ARG A 17 27.42 -0.47 -8.35
CA ARG A 17 27.23 0.17 -7.04
C ARG A 17 25.84 0.80 -6.89
N ASP A 18 24.83 -0.06 -7.01
CA ASP A 18 23.43 0.13 -6.60
C ASP A 18 22.91 -1.30 -6.47
N THR A 19 22.46 -1.85 -5.35
CA THR A 19 21.83 -1.26 -4.17
C THR A 19 22.19 -2.11 -2.96
N GLN A 20 23.25 -1.74 -2.23
CA GLN A 20 23.41 -2.16 -0.84
C GLN A 20 22.72 -1.11 0.03
N SER A 21 21.41 -0.93 -0.18
CA SER A 21 20.56 -0.17 0.74
C SER A 21 20.12 -1.15 1.82
N GLY A 22 20.79 -1.08 2.97
CA GLY A 22 20.49 -1.90 4.14
C GLY A 22 21.53 -1.80 5.25
N GLY A 23 22.70 -1.20 4.98
CA GLY A 23 23.79 -1.04 5.95
C GLY A 23 23.82 0.30 6.69
N SER A 24 22.71 1.03 6.74
CA SER A 24 22.63 2.33 7.42
C SER A 24 21.39 2.48 8.30
N SER A 25 20.84 1.37 8.81
CA SER A 25 19.93 1.46 9.95
C SER A 25 20.77 1.74 11.18
N ILE A 26 21.09 3.03 11.35
CA ILE A 26 21.06 3.77 12.62
C ILE A 26 21.02 2.82 13.82
N LEU A 27 22.13 2.71 14.57
CA LEU A 27 22.27 2.06 15.89
C LEU A 27 20.96 1.38 16.36
N GLY A 28 20.76 0.13 15.94
CA GLY A 28 19.53 -0.59 16.26
C GLY A 28 19.38 -0.85 17.75
N LYS A 29 18.17 -1.24 18.17
CA LYS A 29 17.85 -1.75 19.52
C LYS A 29 18.92 -2.70 20.08
N ASP A 30 19.55 -3.51 19.22
CA ASP A 30 20.56 -4.49 19.61
C ASP A 30 21.92 -3.85 19.93
N ASP A 31 22.34 -2.82 19.18
CA ASP A 31 23.53 -2.04 19.51
C ASP A 31 23.28 -1.17 20.75
N PHE A 32 22.04 -0.70 20.94
CA PHE A 32 21.58 -0.03 22.15
C PHE A 32 21.63 -0.93 23.40
N LEU A 33 21.09 -2.14 23.34
CA LEU A 33 21.16 -3.11 24.45
C LEU A 33 22.59 -3.51 24.78
N LYS A 34 23.46 -3.54 23.78
CA LYS A 34 24.89 -3.83 23.94
C LYS A 34 25.63 -2.68 24.62
N ILE A 35 25.30 -1.43 24.28
CA ILE A 35 25.83 -0.24 24.98
C ILE A 35 25.29 -0.18 26.42
N LEU A 36 24.01 -0.47 26.64
CA LEU A 36 23.40 -0.52 27.98
C LEU A 36 24.06 -1.60 28.86
N MET A 37 24.27 -2.81 28.34
CA MET A 37 25.01 -3.86 29.06
C MET A 37 26.45 -3.45 29.36
N THR A 38 27.12 -2.80 28.41
CA THR A 38 28.51 -2.35 28.55
C THR A 38 28.63 -1.27 29.64
N GLN A 39 27.68 -0.34 29.72
CA GLN A 39 27.63 0.67 30.78
C GLN A 39 27.34 0.04 32.15
N LEU A 40 26.41 -0.93 32.23
CA LEU A 40 26.11 -1.68 33.46
C LEU A 40 27.31 -2.47 34.00
N GLN A 41 28.22 -2.91 33.13
CA GLN A 41 29.46 -3.61 33.49
C GLN A 41 30.61 -2.69 33.90
N ASN A 42 30.59 -1.39 33.56
CA ASN A 42 31.75 -0.49 33.69
C ASN A 42 31.53 0.80 34.50
N GLN A 43 30.41 1.01 35.21
CA GLN A 43 30.20 2.27 35.93
C GLN A 43 30.98 2.33 37.25
N GLU A 44 32.01 3.19 37.30
CA GLU A 44 32.37 3.89 38.53
C GLU A 44 31.25 4.90 38.91
N PRO A 45 31.03 5.19 40.20
CA PRO A 45 29.77 5.77 40.71
C PRO A 45 29.49 7.24 40.37
N ALA A 46 30.38 7.93 39.65
CA ALA A 46 30.33 9.38 39.51
C ALA A 46 29.75 9.82 38.14
N SER A 47 28.43 10.02 38.11
CA SER A 47 27.61 10.76 37.11
C SER A 47 26.73 9.93 36.14
N PRO A 48 25.75 9.17 36.65
CA PRO A 48 24.79 8.37 35.86
C PRO A 48 23.61 9.16 35.24
N MET A 49 23.67 10.50 35.14
CA MET A 49 22.51 11.32 34.71
C MET A 49 22.51 11.68 33.22
N GLU A 50 23.64 12.08 32.62
CA GLU A 50 23.66 12.47 31.19
C GLU A 50 23.46 11.27 30.25
N ASP A 51 23.99 10.09 30.59
CA ASP A 51 23.79 8.87 29.82
C ASP A 51 22.31 8.46 29.73
N LYS A 52 21.54 8.68 30.80
CA LYS A 52 20.12 8.32 30.86
C LYS A 52 19.24 9.21 29.98
N GLU A 53 19.58 10.49 29.87
CA GLU A 53 18.80 11.44 29.08
C GLU A 53 18.99 11.20 27.58
N PHE A 54 20.22 10.93 27.13
CA PHE A 54 20.52 10.51 25.77
C PHE A 54 19.85 9.16 25.41
N ILE A 55 19.88 8.19 26.33
CA ILE A 55 19.20 6.90 26.19
C ILE A 55 17.68 7.07 26.03
N SER A 56 17.07 7.93 26.85
CA SER A 56 15.63 8.21 26.78
C SER A 56 15.23 8.83 25.43
N GLN A 57 16.04 9.75 24.92
CA GLN A 57 15.82 10.36 23.60
C GLN A 57 15.96 9.33 22.48
N MET A 58 16.98 8.47 22.50
CA MET A 58 17.16 7.42 21.48
C MET A 58 16.05 6.36 21.49
N ALA A 59 15.58 5.95 22.68
CA ALA A 59 14.43 5.06 22.79
C ALA A 59 13.15 5.70 22.23
N THR A 60 12.98 7.01 22.41
CA THR A 60 11.88 7.79 21.83
C THR A 60 11.97 7.83 20.31
N PHE A 61 13.16 8.09 19.75
CA PHE A 61 13.39 8.07 18.30
C PHE A 61 13.13 6.68 17.70
N SER A 62 13.63 5.61 18.33
CA SER A 62 13.41 4.23 17.88
C SER A 62 11.93 3.85 17.88
N SER A 63 11.18 4.32 18.88
CA SER A 63 9.73 4.10 18.97
C SER A 63 8.99 4.85 17.85
N LEU A 64 9.37 6.09 17.56
CA LEU A 64 8.79 6.88 16.47
C LEU A 64 9.11 6.29 15.09
N GLU A 65 10.33 5.79 14.89
CA GLU A 65 10.71 5.06 13.69
C GLU A 65 9.88 3.78 13.54
N GLN A 66 9.70 3.00 14.62
CA GLN A 66 8.87 1.80 14.58
C GLN A 66 7.41 2.13 14.23
N LEU A 67 6.85 3.22 14.77
CA LEU A 67 5.52 3.71 14.41
C LEU A 67 5.45 4.14 12.94
N THR A 68 6.49 4.80 12.44
CA THR A 68 6.57 5.21 11.03
C THR A 68 6.64 4.00 10.08
N ASN A 69 7.42 2.99 10.45
CA ASN A 69 7.52 1.72 9.73
C ASN A 69 6.20 0.95 9.76
N MET A 70 5.49 0.98 10.90
CA MET A 70 4.17 0.37 11.04
C MET A 70 3.14 1.07 10.15
N ASN A 71 3.10 2.41 10.15
CA ASN A 71 2.22 3.19 9.27
C ASN A 71 2.50 2.86 7.79
N SER A 72 3.77 2.81 7.40
CA SER A 72 4.17 2.42 6.03
C SER A 72 3.70 1.00 5.67
N SER A 73 3.78 0.06 6.62
CA SER A 73 3.31 -1.31 6.43
C SER A 73 1.78 -1.37 6.29
N ILE A 74 1.05 -0.55 7.06
CA ILE A 74 -0.41 -0.42 6.96
C ILE A 74 -0.80 0.17 5.60
N ASP A 75 -0.13 1.21 5.14
CA ASP A 75 -0.39 1.82 3.83
C ASP A 75 -0.16 0.83 2.68
N GLN A 76 0.91 0.03 2.77
CA GLN A 76 1.17 -1.06 1.84
C GLN A 76 0.08 -2.14 1.88
N MET A 77 -0.42 -2.48 3.07
CA MET A 77 -1.51 -3.44 3.23
C MET A 77 -2.81 -2.93 2.60
N ILE A 78 -3.18 -1.68 2.86
CA ILE A 78 -4.36 -1.02 2.28
C ILE A 78 -4.25 -0.97 0.76
N SER A 79 -3.07 -0.67 0.23
CA SER A 79 -2.81 -0.65 -1.21
C SER A 79 -2.99 -2.03 -1.85
N LYS A 80 -2.46 -3.09 -1.22
CA LYS A 80 -2.64 -4.47 -1.68
C LYS A 80 -4.11 -4.93 -1.60
N GLN A 81 -4.81 -4.57 -0.52
CA GLN A 81 -6.24 -4.88 -0.37
C GLN A 81 -7.09 -4.17 -1.42
N SER A 82 -6.75 -2.93 -1.76
CA SER A 82 -7.41 -2.15 -2.81
C SER A 82 -7.21 -2.79 -4.18
N ALA A 83 -5.97 -3.20 -4.50
CA ALA A 83 -5.67 -3.92 -5.74
C ALA A 83 -6.42 -5.27 -5.84
N GLN A 84 -6.50 -6.02 -4.74
CA GLN A 84 -7.27 -7.26 -4.68
C GLN A 84 -8.76 -7.02 -4.91
N THR A 85 -9.32 -5.98 -4.29
CA THR A 85 -10.72 -5.58 -4.48
C THR A 85 -11.01 -5.21 -5.93
N PHE A 86 -10.13 -4.41 -6.54
CA PHE A 86 -10.22 -4.05 -7.95
C PHE A 86 -10.20 -5.29 -8.85
N MET A 87 -9.31 -6.26 -8.59
CA MET A 87 -9.26 -7.51 -9.36
C MET A 87 -10.56 -8.31 -9.24
N LEU A 88 -11.15 -8.43 -8.05
CA LEU A 88 -12.45 -9.10 -7.87
C LEU A 88 -13.58 -8.39 -8.63
N GLN A 89 -13.59 -7.05 -8.59
CA GLN A 89 -14.61 -6.24 -9.25
C GLN A 89 -14.44 -6.18 -10.77
N SER A 90 -13.22 -6.38 -11.29
CA SER A 90 -12.98 -6.49 -12.74
C SER A 90 -13.82 -7.59 -13.39
N GLY A 91 -14.16 -8.65 -12.64
CA GLY A 91 -15.08 -9.69 -13.06
C GLY A 91 -16.53 -9.24 -13.23
N MET A 92 -16.89 -8.03 -12.78
CA MET A 92 -18.21 -7.42 -13.04
C MET A 92 -18.31 -6.84 -14.45
N ILE A 93 -17.19 -6.58 -15.13
CA ILE A 93 -17.21 -6.10 -16.51
C ILE A 93 -17.95 -7.09 -17.40
N GLY A 94 -18.88 -6.59 -18.20
CA GLY A 94 -19.76 -7.38 -19.05
C GLY A 94 -20.94 -8.03 -18.33
N LYS A 95 -21.07 -7.90 -17.00
CA LYS A 95 -22.26 -8.35 -16.25
C LYS A 95 -23.34 -7.27 -16.25
N SER A 96 -24.60 -7.71 -16.11
CA SER A 96 -25.76 -6.84 -15.92
C SER A 96 -25.94 -6.56 -14.42
N VAL A 97 -26.11 -5.30 -14.07
CA VAL A 97 -26.36 -4.84 -12.70
C VAL A 97 -27.69 -4.13 -12.61
N SER A 98 -28.43 -4.36 -11.52
CA SER A 98 -29.55 -3.51 -11.13
C SER A 98 -29.10 -2.55 -10.04
N TYR A 99 -29.44 -1.27 -10.17
CA TYR A 99 -29.06 -0.22 -9.22
C TYR A 99 -30.25 0.70 -8.94
N THR A 100 -30.24 1.33 -7.78
CA THR A 100 -31.27 2.29 -7.37
C THR A 100 -30.78 3.71 -7.59
N VAL A 101 -31.61 4.55 -8.18
CA VAL A 101 -31.37 5.99 -8.35
C VAL A 101 -32.47 6.74 -7.63
N GLU A 102 -32.09 7.73 -6.82
CA GLU A 102 -33.05 8.67 -6.23
C GLU A 102 -33.35 9.77 -7.23
N THR A 103 -34.63 9.94 -7.58
CA THR A 103 -35.12 11.08 -8.34
C THR A 103 -35.98 11.94 -7.42
N THR A 104 -35.76 13.25 -7.43
CA THR A 104 -36.59 14.19 -6.69
C THR A 104 -37.46 14.93 -7.69
N ASP A 105 -38.74 14.60 -7.69
CA ASP A 105 -39.75 15.28 -8.50
C ASP A 105 -40.57 16.25 -7.63
N ALA A 106 -41.52 16.97 -8.24
CA ALA A 106 -42.39 17.93 -7.55
C ALA A 106 -43.21 17.31 -6.39
N ASP A 107 -43.37 15.98 -6.39
CA ASP A 107 -44.13 15.21 -5.40
C ASP A 107 -43.26 14.54 -4.32
N GLY A 108 -41.93 14.74 -4.34
CA GLY A 108 -40.98 14.21 -3.35
C GLY A 108 -39.88 13.33 -3.93
N THR A 109 -39.09 12.70 -3.06
CA THR A 109 -38.00 11.80 -3.45
C THR A 109 -38.52 10.39 -3.67
N GLN A 110 -38.33 9.86 -4.87
CA GLN A 110 -38.68 8.49 -5.25
C GLN A 110 -37.40 7.70 -5.58
N GLN A 111 -37.38 6.43 -5.21
CA GLN A 111 -36.32 5.50 -5.58
C GLN A 111 -36.76 4.70 -6.81
N GLU A 112 -36.06 4.87 -7.92
CA GLU A 112 -36.29 4.13 -9.16
C GLU A 112 -35.21 3.06 -9.32
N ARG A 113 -35.61 1.84 -9.71
CA ARG A 113 -34.69 0.74 -10.00
C ARG A 113 -34.36 0.72 -11.49
N LYS A 114 -33.08 0.88 -11.82
CA LYS A 114 -32.55 0.83 -13.19
C LYS A 114 -31.64 -0.37 -13.37
N THR A 115 -31.37 -0.70 -14.62
CA THR A 115 -30.48 -1.81 -15.01
C THR A 115 -29.52 -1.36 -16.08
N GLY A 116 -28.29 -1.87 -16.04
CA GLY A 116 -27.28 -1.58 -17.07
C GLY A 116 -26.18 -2.62 -17.10
N THR A 117 -25.45 -2.67 -18.22
CA THR A 117 -24.28 -3.55 -18.36
C THR A 117 -23.03 -2.78 -17.97
N VAL A 118 -22.19 -3.35 -17.12
CA VAL A 118 -20.90 -2.76 -16.71
C VAL A 118 -19.92 -2.81 -17.87
N LYS A 119 -19.38 -1.66 -18.27
CA LYS A 119 -18.35 -1.50 -19.29
C LYS A 119 -16.95 -1.39 -18.69
N ALA A 120 -16.81 -0.70 -17.56
CA ALA A 120 -15.52 -0.51 -16.89
C ALA A 120 -15.67 -0.37 -15.37
N VAL A 121 -14.59 -0.66 -14.66
CA VAL A 121 -14.45 -0.43 -13.21
C VAL A 121 -13.47 0.73 -13.01
N LEU A 122 -13.88 1.73 -12.26
CA LEU A 122 -13.07 2.88 -11.87
C LEU A 122 -12.79 2.80 -10.37
N PHE A 123 -11.60 3.24 -9.98
CA PHE A 123 -11.21 3.33 -8.58
C PHE A 123 -10.84 4.77 -8.27
N GLU A 124 -11.68 5.45 -7.49
CA GLU A 124 -11.52 6.85 -7.12
C GLU A 124 -11.64 6.99 -5.61
N ASN A 125 -10.67 7.66 -4.97
CA ASN A 125 -10.69 7.93 -3.51
C ASN A 125 -10.90 6.69 -2.62
N GLY A 126 -10.39 5.51 -3.04
CA GLY A 126 -10.55 4.27 -2.28
C GLY A 126 -11.90 3.58 -2.47
N ALA A 127 -12.79 4.13 -3.30
CA ALA A 127 -14.09 3.55 -3.62
C ALA A 127 -14.16 3.12 -5.08
N SER A 128 -14.88 2.02 -5.32
CA SER A 128 -15.07 1.47 -6.65
C SER A 128 -16.37 1.96 -7.26
N LYS A 129 -16.25 2.48 -8.48
CA LYS A 129 -17.36 2.91 -9.31
C LYS A 129 -17.43 2.08 -10.58
N PHE A 130 -18.62 1.93 -11.14
CA PHE A 130 -18.84 1.14 -12.34
C PHE A 130 -19.39 2.05 -13.43
N GLN A 131 -18.67 2.15 -14.54
CA GLN A 131 -19.19 2.81 -15.74
C GLN A 131 -19.98 1.80 -16.55
N LEU A 132 -21.21 2.14 -16.87
CA LEU A 132 -22.12 1.35 -17.67
C LEU A 132 -21.96 1.62 -19.16
N GLU A 133 -22.54 0.78 -20.02
CA GLU A 133 -22.50 0.94 -21.49
C GLU A 133 -23.14 2.24 -21.98
N ASP A 134 -24.12 2.78 -21.25
CA ASP A 134 -24.79 4.06 -21.52
C ASP A 134 -23.95 5.29 -21.11
N GLY A 135 -22.77 5.06 -20.49
CA GLY A 135 -21.88 6.10 -20.00
C GLY A 135 -22.16 6.53 -18.56
N ASN A 136 -23.24 6.06 -17.93
CA ASN A 136 -23.55 6.39 -16.54
C ASN A 136 -22.56 5.71 -15.60
N VAL A 137 -22.20 6.42 -14.52
CA VAL A 137 -21.32 5.90 -13.47
C VAL A 137 -22.16 5.61 -12.24
N VAL A 138 -22.01 4.40 -11.71
CA VAL A 138 -22.81 3.85 -10.62
C VAL A 138 -21.88 3.41 -9.50
N ASP A 139 -22.15 3.85 -8.27
CA ASP A 139 -21.40 3.43 -7.09
C ASP A 139 -21.79 2.01 -6.66
N LEU A 140 -20.83 1.25 -6.12
CA LEU A 140 -21.08 -0.10 -5.60
C LEU A 140 -22.24 -0.16 -4.60
N SER A 141 -22.39 0.86 -3.76
CA SER A 141 -23.44 0.95 -2.73
C SER A 141 -24.86 0.99 -3.30
N SER A 142 -25.03 1.46 -4.53
CA SER A 142 -26.32 1.56 -5.19
C SER A 142 -26.72 0.26 -5.92
N ILE A 143 -25.76 -0.65 -6.14
CA ILE A 143 -25.99 -1.91 -6.84
C ILE A 143 -26.70 -2.89 -5.90
N THR A 144 -27.85 -3.38 -6.34
CA THR A 144 -28.71 -4.28 -5.55
C THR A 144 -28.82 -5.68 -6.15
N LYS A 145 -28.39 -5.90 -7.40
CA LYS A 145 -28.36 -7.22 -8.04
C LYS A 145 -27.25 -7.28 -9.10
N LEU A 146 -26.61 -8.44 -9.22
CA LEU A 146 -25.65 -8.79 -10.26
C LEU A 146 -26.11 -10.06 -10.98
N GLU A 147 -26.11 -10.05 -12.31
CA GLU A 147 -26.44 -11.21 -13.13
C GLU A 147 -25.54 -11.28 -14.37
N ASN A 148 -25.38 -12.49 -14.94
CA ASN A 148 -24.67 -12.62 -16.20
C ASN A 148 -25.48 -11.93 -17.30
N LYS A 149 -24.81 -11.20 -18.21
CA LYS A 149 -25.45 -10.76 -19.45
C LYS A 149 -25.89 -12.03 -20.18
N ASN A 150 -27.19 -12.20 -20.36
CA ASN A 150 -27.77 -13.36 -21.05
C ASN A 150 -26.96 -13.61 -22.34
N SER A 151 -26.49 -14.85 -22.51
CA SER A 151 -25.85 -15.30 -23.76
C SER A 151 -26.81 -15.18 -24.94
#